data_AF-A0A5M6IJD7-F1
#
_entry.id   AF-A0A5M6IJD7-F1
#
_cell.length_a   1.000
_cell.length_b   1.000
_cell.length_c   1.000
_cell.angle_alpha   90.00
_cell.angle_beta   90.00
_cell.angle_gamma   90.00
#
_symmetry.space_group_name_H-M   'P 1'
#
loop_
_entity.id
_entity.type
_entity.pdbx_description
1 polymer ?
#
loop_
_entity_poly.entity_id
_entity_poly.type
_entity_poly.pdbx_seq_one_letter_code
_entity_poly.pdbx_strand_id
1 'polypeptide(L)'
;GSSITAHDAGYIDQGLEIIVGLQTDAPLKRAIMPNGGLRMVETGMQAYGFTPDPVVAEIWTKYRKSHNQGVFDVYSPDVLAARKSGVVTGLPDAYGRGRIIGDYRRVALYG
;
A
#
# COMPACT_ATOMS: atom_id res chain seq x y z
N GLY A 1 -2.53 -6.09 7.56
CA GLY A 1 -2.37 -5.45 6.24
C GLY A 1 -3.68 -5.52 5.49
N SER A 2 -3.94 -4.66 4.50
CA SER A 2 -5.21 -4.65 3.76
C SER A 2 -5.24 -5.64 2.58
N SER A 3 -6.42 -6.20 2.32
CA SER A 3 -6.78 -7.05 1.18
C SER A 3 -8.22 -6.70 0.75
N ILE A 4 -8.71 -7.30 -0.34
CA ILE A 4 -10.05 -7.00 -0.90
C ILE A 4 -11.17 -7.17 0.16
N THR A 5 -11.03 -8.13 1.08
CA THR A 5 -12.04 -8.47 2.10
C THR A 5 -11.53 -8.25 3.52
N ALA A 6 -10.51 -7.40 3.72
CA ALA A 6 -9.89 -7.21 5.03
C ALA A 6 -10.66 -6.28 5.97
N HIS A 7 -11.60 -5.50 5.45
CA HIS A 7 -12.36 -4.50 6.18
C HIS A 7 -13.85 -4.78 6.03
N ASP A 8 -14.60 -4.46 7.09
CA ASP A 8 -16.05 -4.43 7.05
C ASP A 8 -16.55 -3.24 6.20
N ALA A 9 -17.85 -3.22 5.91
CA ALA A 9 -18.47 -2.12 5.18
C ALA A 9 -18.41 -0.81 5.99
N GLY A 10 -17.93 0.26 5.36
CA GLY A 10 -17.93 1.62 5.90
C GLY A 10 -18.90 2.54 5.14
N TYR A 11 -19.42 3.55 5.81
CA TYR A 11 -20.41 4.50 5.29
C TYR A 11 -20.06 5.93 5.74
N ILE A 12 -20.49 6.93 4.95
CA ILE A 12 -20.47 8.33 5.38
C ILE A 12 -21.78 8.63 6.11
N ASP A 13 -22.90 8.31 5.47
CA ASP A 13 -24.26 8.36 6.02
C ASP A 13 -25.12 7.36 5.25
N GLN A 14 -25.30 6.18 5.85
CA GLN A 14 -25.95 5.04 5.21
C GLN A 14 -27.39 5.35 4.76
N GLY A 15 -28.08 6.29 5.40
CA GLY A 15 -29.45 6.67 5.04
C GLY A 15 -29.53 7.58 3.81
N LEU A 16 -28.43 8.24 3.42
CA LEU A 16 -28.39 9.23 2.35
C LEU A 16 -27.62 8.76 1.11
N GLU A 17 -26.80 7.72 1.23
CA GLU A 17 -25.92 7.24 0.17
C GLU A 17 -26.66 6.39 -0.88
N ILE A 18 -26.63 6.85 -2.15
CA ILE A 18 -27.15 6.08 -3.30
C ILE A 18 -26.12 5.08 -3.83
N ILE A 19 -24.84 5.46 -3.80
CA ILE A 19 -23.71 4.63 -4.22
C ILE A 19 -22.78 4.50 -3.04
N VAL A 20 -22.51 3.25 -2.64
CA VAL A 20 -21.74 2.93 -1.44
C VAL A 20 -20.36 2.37 -1.79
N GLY A 21 -19.46 2.39 -0.80
CA GLY A 21 -18.14 1.75 -0.89
C GLY A 21 -17.03 2.67 -0.40
N LEU A 22 -16.36 2.27 0.68
CA LEU A 22 -15.18 2.93 1.21
C LEU A 22 -13.96 1.99 1.18
N GLN A 23 -12.77 2.56 1.23
CA GLN A 23 -11.52 1.78 1.25
C GLN A 23 -11.30 1.02 2.58
N THR A 24 -11.88 1.55 3.67
CA THR A 24 -11.85 0.96 5.01
C THR A 24 -13.24 1.11 5.64
N ASP A 25 -13.34 0.73 6.91
CA ASP A 25 -14.54 0.83 7.75
C ASP A 25 -14.96 2.27 8.09
N ALA A 26 -14.18 3.29 7.75
CA ALA A 26 -14.52 4.69 8.04
C ALA A 26 -14.10 5.68 6.94
N PRO A 27 -14.82 6.82 6.78
CA PRO A 27 -14.44 7.87 5.84
C PRO A 27 -13.02 8.39 6.09
N LEU A 28 -12.24 8.53 5.01
CA LEU A 28 -10.88 9.08 5.01
C LEU A 28 -9.83 8.32 5.84
N LYS A 29 -10.20 7.21 6.49
CA LYS A 29 -9.28 6.34 7.20
C LYS A 29 -8.42 5.56 6.19
N ARG A 30 -7.10 5.72 6.31
CA ARG A 30 -6.13 5.09 5.41
C ARG A 30 -5.76 3.70 5.89
N ALA A 31 -5.75 2.73 4.98
CA ALA A 31 -5.21 1.40 5.22
C ALA A 31 -3.67 1.37 5.06
N ILE A 32 -3.05 0.30 5.58
CA ILE A 32 -1.64 -0.01 5.33
C ILE A 32 -1.48 -1.07 4.24
N MET A 33 -0.48 -0.87 3.37
CA MET A 33 -0.18 -1.75 2.22
C MET A 33 1.23 -2.35 2.33
N PRO A 34 1.50 -3.23 3.31
CA PRO A 34 2.86 -3.71 3.61
C PRO A 34 3.49 -4.59 2.52
N ASN A 35 2.68 -5.14 1.60
CA ASN A 35 3.18 -5.84 0.41
C ASN A 35 4.11 -4.97 -0.46
N GLY A 36 3.89 -3.65 -0.48
CA GLY A 36 4.75 -2.70 -1.18
C GLY A 36 6.09 -2.46 -0.48
N GLY A 37 6.11 -2.51 0.85
CA GLY A 37 7.30 -2.27 1.68
C GLY A 37 6.93 -1.95 3.12
N LEU A 38 7.42 -2.75 4.07
CA LEU A 38 7.18 -2.56 5.51
C LEU A 38 7.76 -1.22 6.00
N ARG A 39 9.01 -0.91 5.62
CA ARG A 39 9.70 0.32 6.05
C ARG A 39 8.90 1.59 5.76
N MET A 40 8.25 1.65 4.59
CA MET A 40 7.44 2.81 4.20
C MET A 40 6.17 2.94 5.05
N VAL A 41 5.57 1.81 5.42
CA VAL A 41 4.43 1.79 6.34
C VAL A 41 4.84 2.29 7.72
N GLU A 42 5.94 1.75 8.27
CA GLU A 42 6.43 2.11 9.61
C GLU A 42 6.79 3.60 9.70
N THR A 43 7.58 4.11 8.75
CA THR A 43 7.94 5.53 8.71
C THR A 43 6.71 6.43 8.54
N GLY A 44 5.75 6.03 7.69
CA GLY A 44 4.51 6.77 7.50
C GLY A 44 3.67 6.84 8.79
N MET A 45 3.52 5.71 9.49
CA MET A 45 2.80 5.65 10.76
C MET A 45 3.47 6.53 11.83
N GLN A 46 4.79 6.39 11.98
CA GLN A 46 5.58 7.18 12.94
C GLN A 46 5.49 8.68 12.67
N ALA A 47 5.51 9.11 11.40
CA ALA A 47 5.40 10.52 11.03
C ALA A 47 4.06 11.17 11.47
N TYR A 48 3.02 10.36 11.63
CA TYR A 48 1.71 10.80 12.13
C TYR A 48 1.46 10.39 13.61
N GLY A 49 2.50 9.94 14.33
CA GLY A 49 2.40 9.60 15.75
C GLY A 49 1.76 8.25 16.07
N PHE A 50 1.64 7.35 15.09
CA PHE A 50 1.11 6.00 15.30
C PHE A 50 2.23 4.99 15.53
N THR A 51 1.99 4.04 16.43
CA THR A 51 2.87 2.89 16.66
C THR A 51 2.46 1.73 15.74
N PRO A 52 3.36 1.18 14.91
CA PRO A 52 3.08 -0.02 14.11
C PRO A 52 2.78 -1.23 14.98
N ASP A 53 1.81 -2.04 14.57
CA ASP A 53 1.52 -3.33 15.23
C ASP A 53 2.71 -4.29 15.03
N PRO A 54 3.31 -4.83 16.12
CA PRO A 54 4.47 -5.71 16.03
C PRO A 54 4.21 -7.00 15.23
N VAL A 55 2.96 -7.48 15.18
CA VAL A 55 2.59 -8.66 14.39
C VAL A 55 2.75 -8.38 12.90
N VAL A 56 2.42 -7.16 12.46
CA VAL A 56 2.63 -6.74 11.06
C VAL A 56 4.13 -6.72 10.74
N ALA A 57 4.95 -6.17 11.64
CA ALA A 57 6.39 -6.15 11.44
C ALA A 57 6.96 -7.57 11.34
N GLU A 58 6.53 -8.48 12.22
CA GLU A 58 6.95 -9.88 12.20
C GLU A 58 6.60 -10.56 10.87
N ILE A 59 5.35 -10.43 10.41
CA ILE A 59 4.89 -11.09 9.19
C ILE A 59 5.70 -10.65 7.96
N TRP A 60 5.90 -9.34 7.79
CA TRP A 60 6.60 -8.82 6.60
C TRP A 60 8.12 -8.83 6.71
N THR A 61 8.66 -9.20 7.87
CA THR A 61 10.09 -9.45 8.05
C THR A 61 10.43 -10.93 7.90
N LYS A 62 9.61 -11.84 8.46
CA LYS A 62 9.93 -13.28 8.53
C LYS A 62 9.21 -14.13 7.49
N TYR A 63 7.92 -13.89 7.26
CA TYR A 63 7.06 -14.82 6.52
C TYR A 63 6.76 -14.34 5.09
N ARG A 64 6.64 -13.02 4.88
CA ARG A 64 6.28 -12.43 3.60
C ARG A 64 7.23 -11.31 3.20
N LYS A 65 8.17 -11.62 2.31
CA LYS A 65 9.05 -10.61 1.70
C LYS A 65 8.22 -9.55 0.95
N SER A 66 8.55 -8.27 1.09
CA SER A 66 7.89 -7.16 0.39
C SER A 66 8.52 -6.87 -0.98
N HIS A 67 7.80 -6.12 -1.84
CA HIS A 67 8.35 -5.58 -3.10
C HIS A 67 9.63 -4.76 -2.85
N ASN A 68 9.57 -3.80 -1.92
CA ASN A 68 10.71 -2.96 -1.56
C ASN A 68 11.95 -3.80 -1.18
N GLN A 69 11.81 -4.80 -0.30
CA GLN A 69 12.94 -5.64 0.07
C GLN A 69 13.50 -6.42 -1.14
N GLY A 70 12.63 -6.98 -1.97
CA GLY A 70 13.04 -7.69 -3.19
C GLY A 70 13.83 -6.82 -4.16
N VAL A 71 13.43 -5.56 -4.34
CA VAL A 71 14.15 -4.60 -5.19
C VAL A 71 15.53 -4.26 -4.62
N PHE A 72 15.61 -3.96 -3.32
CA PHE A 72 16.86 -3.55 -2.70
C PHE A 72 17.87 -4.68 -2.53
N ASP A 73 17.42 -5.94 -2.51
CA ASP A 73 18.32 -7.11 -2.51
C ASP A 73 19.05 -7.29 -3.84
N VAL A 74 18.55 -6.74 -4.94
CA VAL A 74 19.12 -6.92 -6.29
C VAL A 74 19.66 -5.64 -6.92
N TYR A 75 19.44 -4.49 -6.29
CA TYR A 75 19.99 -3.22 -6.76
C TYR A 75 21.52 -3.26 -6.72
N SER A 76 22.14 -2.82 -7.83
CA SER A 76 23.59 -2.66 -7.90
C SER A 76 24.05 -1.40 -7.16
N PRO A 77 25.33 -1.32 -6.77
CA PRO A 77 25.91 -0.10 -6.22
C PRO A 77 25.71 1.13 -7.10
N ASP A 78 25.75 0.97 -8.43
CA ASP A 78 25.57 2.07 -9.38
C ASP A 78 24.14 2.61 -9.37
N VAL A 79 23.13 1.73 -9.32
CA VAL A 79 21.71 2.15 -9.21
C VAL A 79 21.50 2.91 -7.90
N LEU A 80 22.08 2.43 -6.79
CA LEU A 80 22.01 3.10 -5.51
C LEU A 80 22.71 4.47 -5.53
N ALA A 81 23.85 4.59 -6.21
CA ALA A 81 24.57 5.85 -6.36
C ALA A 81 23.78 6.86 -7.20
N ALA A 82 23.21 6.43 -8.33
CA ALA A 82 22.36 7.27 -9.19
C ALA A 82 21.10 7.76 -8.44
N ARG A 83 20.53 6.91 -7.58
CA ARG A 83 19.42 7.27 -6.71
C ARG A 83 19.82 8.29 -5.65
N LYS A 84 20.97 8.10 -5.01
CA LYS A 84 21.48 8.98 -3.95
C LYS A 84 21.87 10.36 -4.48
N SER A 85 22.42 10.45 -5.69
CA SER A 85 22.79 11.72 -6.33
C SER A 85 21.59 12.51 -6.87
N GLY A 86 20.42 11.88 -6.99
CA GLY A 86 19.22 12.49 -7.57
C GLY A 86 19.18 12.45 -9.10
N VAL A 87 20.15 11.83 -9.77
CA VAL A 87 20.15 11.64 -11.23
C VAL A 87 18.98 10.75 -11.67
N VAL A 88 18.68 9.71 -10.88
CA VAL A 88 17.49 8.86 -11.09
C VAL A 88 16.70 8.80 -9.79
N THR A 89 15.61 9.56 -9.71
CA THR A 89 14.80 9.66 -8.49
C THR A 89 13.33 9.32 -8.75
N GLY A 90 12.60 8.99 -7.68
CA GLY A 90 11.16 8.75 -7.74
C GLY A 90 10.75 7.43 -8.41
N LEU A 91 11.66 6.48 -8.60
CA LEU A 91 11.32 5.15 -9.14
C LEU A 91 10.36 4.40 -8.22
N PRO A 92 9.53 3.48 -8.75
CA PRO A 92 8.54 2.72 -7.98
C PRO A 92 9.18 1.56 -7.18
N ASP A 93 10.22 1.86 -6.40
CA ASP A 93 10.93 0.93 -5.52
C ASP A 93 10.33 0.88 -4.09
N ALA A 94 9.55 1.88 -3.72
CA ALA A 94 9.01 2.06 -2.38
C ALA A 94 7.48 2.30 -2.34
N TYR A 95 6.80 2.17 -3.47
CA TYR A 95 5.35 2.35 -3.58
C TYR A 95 4.77 1.50 -4.73
N GLY A 96 3.45 1.34 -4.75
CA GLY A 96 2.79 0.61 -5.82
C GLY A 96 2.98 1.31 -7.17
N ARG A 97 3.52 0.61 -8.16
CA ARG A 97 3.85 1.17 -9.50
C ARG A 97 2.67 1.85 -10.22
N GLY A 98 1.44 1.48 -9.88
CA GLY A 98 0.24 1.98 -10.55
C GLY A 98 0.25 1.68 -12.05
N ARG A 99 -0.27 2.62 -12.86
CA ARG A 99 -0.28 2.55 -14.34
C ARG A 99 -0.92 1.26 -14.89
N ILE A 100 -1.92 0.75 -14.19
CA ILE A 100 -2.75 -0.39 -14.60
C ILE A 100 -4.20 0.09 -14.65
N ILE A 101 -4.88 -0.17 -15.78
CA ILE A 101 -6.30 0.12 -15.95
C ILE A 101 -7.03 -1.20 -16.12
N GLY A 102 -7.75 -1.63 -15.08
CA GLY A 102 -8.70 -2.72 -15.19
C GLY A 102 -9.93 -2.26 -15.98
N ASP A 103 -10.51 -3.14 -16.79
CA ASP A 103 -11.77 -2.84 -17.49
C ASP A 103 -12.95 -3.04 -16.53
N TYR A 104 -13.16 -2.07 -15.63
CA TYR A 104 -14.18 -2.14 -14.57
C TYR A 104 -15.62 -2.20 -15.11
N ARG A 105 -15.84 -1.83 -16.37
CA ARG A 105 -17.15 -1.93 -17.04
C ARG A 105 -17.62 -3.37 -17.17
N ARG A 106 -16.68 -4.34 -17.21
CA ARG A 106 -17.02 -5.76 -17.38
C ARG A 106 -17.87 -6.29 -16.23
N VAL A 107 -17.63 -5.82 -15.00
CA VAL A 107 -18.44 -6.20 -13.84
C VAL A 107 -19.90 -5.78 -14.04
N ALA A 108 -20.13 -4.55 -14.50
CA ALA A 108 -21.48 -4.07 -14.77
C ALA A 108 -22.14 -4.76 -15.98
N LEU A 109 -21.35 -5.05 -17.02
CA LEU A 109 -21.85 -5.64 -18.28
C LEU A 109 -22.12 -7.15 -18.17
N TYR A 110 -21.36 -7.88 -17.35
CA TYR A 110 -21.35 -9.34 -17.37
C TYR A 110 -21.54 -10.02 -16.01
N GLY A 111 -21.42 -9.30 -14.90
CA GLY A 111 -21.36 -9.87 -13.55
C GLY A 111 -19.94 -10.27 -13.18
#